data_AF-A0A7S2CG19-F1
#
_entry.id   AF-A0A7S2CG19-F1
#
_cell.length_a   1.000
_cell.length_b   1.000
_cell.length_c   1.000
_cell.angle_alpha   90.00
_cell.angle_beta   90.00
_cell.angle_gamma   90.00
#
_symmetry.space_group_name_H-M   'P 1'
#
loop_
_entity.id
_entity.type
_entity.pdbx_description
1 polymer ?
#
loop_
_entity_poly.entity_id
_entity_poly.type
_entity_poly.pdbx_seq_one_letter_code
_entity_poly.pdbx_strand_id
1 'polypeptide(L)'
;NMLFSFLAFALSVNVAFSVSAKSNLPTLPRPLSAFGAKGHSSTLTIRGGASTDQVINAVGYILFFTGIQGWLAPQSTLEAYGAEHVTEEDKVFVRILSSMNGVAGATLLAGESAATSVCFSGWTLASMANTPACENLAVKKGPLIGTIAVFGILSELTRQGKISSSFALKILSVLLIPMSVAEIVNPKPILDSFGVSLPTPLIKSLFRNFSFTKLSIGLYLLVGELTGKRGLGFSAAMAACVVNILKTITIKEEVGVKLPGLIVWAVLLTAAGTFTYTQAQ
;
A
#
# COMPACT_ATOMS: atom_id res chain seq x y z
N ASN A 1 -13.88 10.57 20.41
CA ASN A 1 -14.32 11.38 19.25
C ASN A 1 -13.58 11.07 17.94
N MET A 2 -12.23 11.13 17.85
CA MET A 2 -11.51 10.81 16.60
C MET A 2 -11.69 9.38 16.04
N LEU A 3 -11.72 8.34 16.90
CA LEU A 3 -11.94 6.95 16.47
C LEU A 3 -13.34 6.75 15.86
N PHE A 4 -14.33 7.48 16.41
CA PHE A 4 -15.70 7.47 15.92
C PHE A 4 -15.82 8.22 14.58
N SER A 5 -15.10 9.32 14.39
CA SER A 5 -15.05 10.06 13.12
C SER A 5 -14.37 9.26 12.00
N PHE A 6 -13.33 8.48 12.31
CA PHE A 6 -12.62 7.65 11.32
C PHE A 6 -13.43 6.39 10.94
N LEU A 7 -14.05 5.71 11.92
CA LEU A 7 -14.98 4.62 11.65
C LEU A 7 -16.23 5.10 10.91
N ALA A 8 -16.81 6.24 11.31
CA ALA A 8 -17.94 6.85 10.61
C ALA A 8 -17.57 7.27 9.19
N PHE A 9 -16.35 7.76 8.95
CA PHE A 9 -15.87 8.08 7.61
C PHE A 9 -15.69 6.81 6.75
N ALA A 10 -15.02 5.78 7.26
CA ALA A 10 -14.83 4.50 6.56
C ALA A 10 -16.17 3.78 6.26
N LEU A 11 -17.16 3.89 7.17
CA LEU A 11 -18.52 3.43 6.96
C LEU A 11 -19.27 4.32 5.94
N SER A 12 -19.08 5.64 5.97
CA SER A 12 -19.74 6.57 5.05
C SER A 12 -19.27 6.41 3.60
N VAL A 13 -18.00 6.07 3.37
CA VAL A 13 -17.47 5.77 2.04
C VAL A 13 -18.08 4.46 1.51
N ASN A 14 -18.22 3.43 2.34
CA ASN A 14 -18.90 2.18 1.94
C ASN A 14 -20.40 2.36 1.66
N VAL A 15 -21.09 3.22 2.41
CA VAL A 15 -22.52 3.51 2.21
C VAL A 15 -22.75 4.42 1.00
N ALA A 16 -21.89 5.43 0.76
CA ALA A 16 -22.00 6.32 -0.40
C ALA A 16 -21.82 5.57 -1.73
N PHE A 17 -20.95 4.56 -1.80
CA PHE A 17 -20.79 3.73 -3.00
C PHE A 17 -21.93 2.71 -3.19
N SER A 18 -22.57 2.24 -2.12
CA SER A 18 -23.79 1.41 -2.25
C SER A 18 -25.02 2.20 -2.73
N VAL A 19 -25.05 3.52 -2.50
CA VAL A 19 -26.15 4.41 -2.95
C VAL A 19 -25.86 5.02 -4.33
N SER A 20 -24.60 5.27 -4.69
CA SER A 20 -24.22 5.92 -5.97
C SER A 20 -24.22 4.98 -7.19
N ALA A 21 -24.43 3.67 -7.02
CA ALA A 21 -24.58 2.72 -8.13
C ALA A 21 -25.99 2.74 -8.78
N LYS A 22 -26.85 3.71 -8.44
CA LYS A 22 -28.26 3.76 -8.88
C LYS A 22 -28.71 4.97 -9.70
N SER A 23 -27.83 5.82 -10.23
CA SER A 23 -28.28 6.95 -11.05
C SER A 23 -27.59 7.06 -12.41
N ASN A 24 -28.40 6.79 -13.44
CA ASN A 24 -28.37 7.33 -14.80
C ASN A 24 -27.15 7.03 -15.70
N LEU A 25 -27.16 5.83 -16.29
CA LEU A 25 -26.55 5.58 -17.60
C LEU A 25 -27.66 5.37 -18.65
N PRO A 26 -27.47 5.84 -19.89
CA PRO A 26 -28.50 5.79 -20.94
C PRO A 26 -28.83 4.35 -21.34
N THR A 27 -30.12 4.10 -21.53
CA THR A 27 -30.73 2.82 -21.92
C THR A 27 -30.21 2.33 -23.27
N LEU A 28 -29.46 1.22 -23.26
CA LEU A 28 -29.23 0.36 -24.43
C LEU A 28 -30.44 -0.57 -24.67
N PRO A 29 -30.70 -1.00 -25.92
CA PRO A 29 -31.90 -1.73 -26.29
C PRO A 29 -31.95 -3.17 -25.71
N ARG A 30 -33.19 -3.62 -25.47
CA ARG A 30 -33.61 -4.84 -24.74
C ARG A 30 -32.92 -6.15 -25.14
N PRO A 31 -32.79 -7.11 -24.21
CA PRO A 31 -32.18 -8.41 -24.44
C PRO A 31 -33.14 -9.40 -25.11
N LEU A 32 -32.61 -10.23 -26.01
CA LEU A 32 -33.23 -11.47 -26.44
C LEU A 32 -33.27 -12.44 -25.24
N SER A 33 -34.49 -12.79 -24.87
CA SER A 33 -34.82 -13.84 -23.91
C SER A 33 -34.44 -15.22 -24.44
N ALA A 34 -33.56 -15.93 -23.73
CA ALA A 34 -33.62 -17.39 -23.53
C ALA A 34 -32.36 -17.82 -22.79
N PHE A 35 -32.47 -18.11 -21.50
CA PHE A 35 -31.97 -19.32 -20.84
C PHE A 35 -32.28 -19.17 -19.35
N GLY A 36 -33.08 -20.10 -18.84
CA GLY A 36 -33.63 -20.03 -17.49
C GLY A 36 -32.56 -20.06 -16.42
N ALA A 37 -32.68 -19.14 -15.47
CA ALA A 37 -32.10 -19.29 -14.15
C ALA A 37 -33.21 -19.06 -13.12
N LYS A 38 -33.51 -20.14 -12.40
CA LYS A 38 -34.44 -20.18 -11.27
C LYS A 38 -34.05 -19.12 -10.24
N GLY A 39 -35.05 -18.45 -9.70
CA GLY A 39 -34.88 -17.33 -8.78
C GLY A 39 -34.09 -17.70 -7.51
N HIS A 40 -33.33 -16.73 -7.03
CA HIS A 40 -33.00 -16.59 -5.61
C HIS A 40 -33.45 -15.20 -5.17
N SER A 41 -34.37 -15.20 -4.21
CA SER A 41 -34.95 -14.01 -3.63
C SER A 41 -33.90 -13.16 -2.93
N SER A 42 -34.00 -11.86 -3.20
CA SER A 42 -33.38 -10.79 -2.44
C SER A 42 -33.83 -10.83 -0.97
N THR A 43 -33.02 -11.46 -0.13
CA THR A 43 -32.94 -11.20 1.31
C THR A 43 -31.46 -11.10 1.66
N LEU A 44 -31.08 -9.93 2.18
CA LEU A 44 -29.75 -9.61 2.69
C LEU A 44 -29.43 -10.51 3.88
N THR A 45 -28.93 -11.71 3.58
CA THR A 45 -28.41 -12.62 4.58
C THR A 45 -27.01 -12.13 4.95
N ILE A 46 -26.90 -11.28 5.98
CA ILE A 46 -25.65 -11.12 6.74
C ILE A 46 -25.46 -12.43 7.54
N ARG A 47 -25.13 -13.52 6.85
CA ARG A 47 -24.57 -14.75 7.41
C ARG A 47 -23.65 -15.38 6.39
N GLY A 48 -22.36 -15.47 6.74
CA GLY A 48 -21.40 -16.38 6.10
C GLY A 48 -20.20 -15.69 5.45
N GLY A 49 -19.17 -15.38 6.26
CA GLY A 49 -17.77 -15.17 5.87
C GLY A 49 -17.45 -14.10 4.81
N ALA A 50 -16.64 -13.11 5.16
CA ALA A 50 -15.96 -12.30 4.13
C ALA A 50 -15.05 -13.21 3.29
N SER A 51 -14.97 -13.08 1.97
CA SER A 51 -13.97 -13.84 1.20
C SER A 51 -12.58 -13.26 1.40
N THR A 52 -11.54 -14.07 1.16
CA THR A 52 -10.14 -13.58 1.13
C THR A 52 -9.98 -12.37 0.21
N ASP A 53 -10.59 -12.41 -0.98
CA ASP A 53 -10.54 -11.29 -1.94
C ASP A 53 -11.24 -10.03 -1.42
N GLN A 54 -12.36 -10.16 -0.70
CA GLN A 54 -13.04 -9.01 -0.08
C GLN A 54 -12.13 -8.33 0.95
N VAL A 55 -11.40 -9.10 1.76
CA VAL A 55 -10.47 -8.55 2.77
C VAL A 55 -9.25 -7.91 2.09
N ILE A 56 -8.66 -8.58 1.10
CA ILE A 56 -7.53 -8.03 0.33
C ILE A 56 -7.94 -6.72 -0.34
N ASN A 57 -9.11 -6.67 -0.98
CA ASN A 57 -9.61 -5.47 -1.64
C ASN A 57 -9.90 -4.35 -0.64
N ALA A 58 -10.52 -4.66 0.50
CA ALA A 58 -10.80 -3.67 1.53
C ALA A 58 -9.51 -3.01 2.03
N VAL A 59 -8.49 -3.80 2.35
CA VAL A 59 -7.18 -3.27 2.77
C VAL A 59 -6.45 -2.57 1.62
N GLY A 60 -6.56 -3.08 0.40
CA GLY A 60 -6.04 -2.45 -0.81
C GLY A 60 -6.60 -1.05 -1.03
N TYR A 61 -7.92 -0.86 -0.92
CA TYR A 61 -8.55 0.46 -0.99
C TYR A 61 -8.10 1.37 0.14
N ILE A 62 -8.05 0.86 1.38
CA ILE A 62 -7.58 1.65 2.53
C ILE A 62 -6.15 2.16 2.28
N LEU A 63 -5.23 1.29 1.84
CA LEU A 63 -3.84 1.68 1.53
C LEU A 63 -3.76 2.68 0.38
N PHE A 64 -4.55 2.47 -0.67
CA PHE A 64 -4.59 3.37 -1.82
C PHE A 64 -5.04 4.78 -1.43
N PHE A 65 -6.16 4.90 -0.71
CA PHE A 65 -6.71 6.18 -0.31
C PHE A 65 -5.90 6.86 0.80
N THR A 66 -5.40 6.11 1.78
CA THR A 66 -4.49 6.69 2.78
C THR A 66 -3.18 7.17 2.15
N GLY A 67 -2.71 6.48 1.09
CA GLY A 67 -1.58 6.94 0.29
C GLY A 67 -1.84 8.25 -0.44
N ILE A 68 -3.01 8.39 -1.09
CA ILE A 68 -3.41 9.66 -1.73
C ILE A 68 -3.53 10.78 -0.70
N GLN A 69 -4.23 10.53 0.40
CA GLN A 69 -4.45 11.53 1.45
C GLN A 69 -3.12 11.98 2.07
N GLY A 70 -2.23 11.04 2.41
CA GLY A 70 -0.93 11.36 2.98
C GLY A 70 -0.02 12.13 2.02
N TRP A 71 -0.15 11.89 0.72
CA TRP A 71 0.59 12.63 -0.29
C TRP A 71 0.08 14.07 -0.46
N LEU A 72 -1.24 14.26 -0.47
CA LEU A 72 -1.88 15.58 -0.61
C LEU A 72 -1.77 16.43 0.66
N ALA A 73 -1.89 15.81 1.83
CA ALA A 73 -1.91 16.48 3.13
C ALA A 73 -0.88 15.87 4.11
N PRO A 74 0.43 15.96 3.80
CA PRO A 74 1.47 15.31 4.61
C PRO A 74 1.57 15.90 6.02
N GLN A 75 1.32 17.20 6.18
CA GLN A 75 1.32 17.85 7.49
C GLN A 75 0.19 17.32 8.39
N SER A 76 -1.06 17.38 7.91
CA SER A 76 -2.21 16.88 8.67
C SER A 76 -2.09 15.40 8.99
N THR A 77 -1.43 14.64 8.11
CA THR A 77 -1.12 13.23 8.36
C THR A 77 -0.18 13.06 9.56
N LEU A 78 0.92 13.82 9.61
CA LEU A 78 1.86 13.78 10.76
C LEU A 78 1.20 14.24 12.06
N GLU A 79 0.43 15.33 12.00
CA GLU A 79 -0.31 15.86 13.15
C GLU A 79 -1.34 14.85 13.67
N ALA A 80 -2.00 14.10 12.79
CA ALA A 80 -2.92 13.02 13.18
C ALA A 80 -2.22 11.88 13.94
N TYR A 81 -0.93 11.65 13.65
CA TYR A 81 -0.09 10.72 14.42
C TYR A 81 0.56 11.35 15.65
N GLY A 82 0.36 12.66 15.88
CA GLY A 82 0.81 13.37 17.06
C GLY A 82 2.16 14.05 16.95
N ALA A 83 2.74 14.15 15.76
CA ALA A 83 3.99 14.88 15.56
C ALA A 83 3.77 16.38 15.83
N GLU A 84 4.65 16.94 16.65
CA GLU A 84 4.70 18.37 16.96
C GLU A 84 5.90 18.97 16.19
N HIS A 85 5.74 20.17 15.60
CA HIS A 85 6.78 20.86 14.81
C HIS A 85 7.22 20.12 13.51
N VAL A 86 6.27 19.89 12.60
CA VAL A 86 6.51 19.27 11.29
C VAL A 86 7.38 20.16 10.38
N THR A 87 8.53 19.65 9.92
CA THR A 87 9.42 20.32 8.98
C THR A 87 9.04 20.06 7.51
N GLU A 88 9.61 20.81 6.57
CA GLU A 88 9.46 20.50 5.13
C GLU A 88 10.02 19.12 4.77
N GLU A 89 11.13 18.73 5.41
CA GLU A 89 11.75 17.44 5.16
C GLU A 89 10.85 16.28 5.61
N ASP A 90 10.24 16.39 6.79
CA ASP A 90 9.25 15.42 7.25
C ASP A 90 8.10 15.28 6.25
N LYS A 91 7.62 16.40 5.70
CA LYS A 91 6.53 16.41 4.71
C LYS A 91 6.92 15.68 3.43
N VAL A 92 8.17 15.84 2.95
CA VAL A 92 8.65 15.10 1.77
C VAL A 92 8.73 13.60 2.05
N PHE A 93 9.27 13.20 3.20
CA PHE A 93 9.34 11.79 3.57
C PHE A 93 7.95 11.14 3.73
N VAL A 94 6.98 11.89 4.25
CA VAL A 94 5.59 11.43 4.30
C VAL A 94 4.99 11.28 2.91
N ARG A 95 5.26 12.20 1.98
CA ARG A 95 4.82 12.04 0.58
C ARG A 95 5.40 10.78 -0.04
N ILE A 96 6.70 10.52 0.14
CA ILE A 96 7.37 9.32 -0.37
C ILE A 96 6.73 8.04 0.22
N LEU A 97 6.56 7.99 1.54
CA LEU A 97 5.89 6.87 2.21
C LEU A 97 4.45 6.68 1.72
N SER A 98 3.70 7.78 1.60
CA SER A 98 2.28 7.75 1.22
C SER A 98 2.10 7.32 -0.23
N SER A 99 2.97 7.76 -1.15
CA SER A 99 2.98 7.23 -2.51
C SER A 99 3.24 5.72 -2.52
N MET A 100 4.13 5.22 -1.67
CA MET A 100 4.40 3.79 -1.57
C MET A 100 3.21 2.99 -1.00
N ASN A 101 2.45 3.56 -0.06
CA ASN A 101 1.17 3.00 0.37
C ASN A 101 0.15 2.98 -0.77
N GLY A 102 0.15 4.02 -1.62
CA GLY A 102 -0.61 4.06 -2.87
C GLY A 102 -0.25 2.90 -3.81
N VAL A 103 1.06 2.67 -4.02
CA VAL A 103 1.55 1.53 -4.82
C VAL A 103 1.11 0.20 -4.20
N ALA A 104 1.28 0.04 -2.89
CA ALA A 104 0.83 -1.16 -2.17
C ALA A 104 -0.66 -1.44 -2.39
N GLY A 105 -1.50 -0.42 -2.21
CA GLY A 105 -2.93 -0.51 -2.44
C GLY A 105 -3.29 -0.89 -3.86
N ALA A 106 -2.68 -0.24 -4.85
CA ALA A 106 -2.88 -0.55 -6.26
C ALA A 106 -2.45 -1.99 -6.61
N THR A 107 -1.32 -2.47 -6.05
CA THR A 107 -0.82 -3.83 -6.25
C THR A 107 -1.74 -4.88 -5.63
N LEU A 108 -2.31 -4.62 -4.46
CA LEU A 108 -3.28 -5.52 -3.83
C LEU A 108 -4.59 -5.61 -4.62
N LEU A 109 -5.06 -4.47 -5.13
CA LEU A 109 -6.28 -4.37 -5.95
C LEU A 109 -6.10 -4.93 -7.36
N ALA A 110 -4.86 -5.07 -7.82
CA ALA A 110 -4.58 -5.71 -9.10
C ALA A 110 -4.91 -7.21 -9.04
N GLY A 111 -5.40 -7.74 -10.16
CA GLY A 111 -5.45 -9.20 -10.37
C GLY A 111 -4.04 -9.78 -10.42
N GLU A 112 -3.90 -11.07 -10.11
CA GLU A 112 -2.58 -11.75 -10.03
C GLU A 112 -1.73 -11.53 -11.28
N SER A 113 -2.32 -11.63 -12.46
CA SER A 113 -1.64 -11.46 -13.75
C SER A 113 -1.08 -10.06 -13.98
N ALA A 114 -1.62 -9.04 -13.31
CA ALA A 114 -1.24 -7.64 -13.47
C ALA A 114 -0.51 -7.07 -12.25
N ALA A 115 -0.49 -7.76 -11.11
CA ALA A 115 0.02 -7.20 -9.86
C ALA A 115 1.48 -6.73 -9.96
N THR A 116 2.33 -7.51 -10.63
CA THR A 116 3.74 -7.17 -10.86
C THR A 116 3.91 -5.94 -11.75
N SER A 117 3.18 -5.84 -12.87
CA SER A 117 3.27 -4.69 -13.79
C SER A 117 2.65 -3.42 -13.20
N VAL A 118 1.57 -3.57 -12.42
CA VAL A 118 0.98 -2.47 -11.64
C VAL A 118 1.95 -1.99 -10.56
N CYS A 119 2.67 -2.90 -9.88
CA CYS A 119 3.69 -2.51 -8.92
C CYS A 119 4.82 -1.70 -9.57
N PHE A 120 5.36 -2.15 -10.71
CA PHE A 120 6.40 -1.40 -11.45
C PHE A 120 5.89 -0.03 -11.91
N SER A 121 4.69 0.02 -12.53
CA SER A 121 4.06 1.28 -12.97
C SER A 121 3.82 2.23 -11.80
N GLY A 122 3.25 1.72 -10.71
CA GLY A 122 2.97 2.48 -9.51
C GLY A 122 4.25 3.08 -8.95
N TRP A 123 5.35 2.34 -8.92
CA TRP A 123 6.64 2.85 -8.48
C TRP A 123 7.18 3.97 -9.35
N THR A 124 7.10 3.82 -10.66
CA THR A 124 7.52 4.84 -11.63
C THR A 124 6.71 6.12 -11.41
N LEU A 125 5.39 6.01 -11.33
CA LEU A 125 4.50 7.15 -11.11
C LEU A 125 4.72 7.80 -9.74
N ALA A 126 4.87 7.00 -8.68
CA ALA A 126 5.21 7.48 -7.35
C ALA A 126 6.54 8.24 -7.35
N SER A 127 7.55 7.71 -8.03
CA SER A 127 8.87 8.35 -8.11
C SER A 127 8.79 9.67 -8.87
N MET A 128 8.08 9.70 -10.00
CA MET A 128 7.82 10.92 -10.77
C MET A 128 7.04 11.96 -9.98
N ALA A 129 6.00 11.55 -9.25
CA ALA A 129 5.17 12.44 -8.45
C ALA A 129 5.95 13.07 -7.28
N ASN A 130 6.93 12.34 -6.73
CA ASN A 130 7.78 12.86 -5.66
C ASN A 130 8.99 13.68 -6.16
N THR A 131 9.30 13.67 -7.46
CA THR A 131 10.44 14.44 -8.01
C THR A 131 10.43 15.91 -7.60
N PRO A 132 9.34 16.68 -7.75
CA PRO A 132 9.35 18.09 -7.36
C PRO A 132 9.60 18.29 -5.86
N ALA A 133 9.09 17.38 -5.03
CA ALA A 133 9.29 17.41 -3.59
C ALA A 133 10.77 17.11 -3.21
N CYS A 134 11.41 16.18 -3.92
CA CYS A 134 12.83 15.86 -3.74
C CYS A 134 13.76 16.98 -4.23
N GLU A 135 13.39 17.69 -5.29
CA GLU A 135 14.17 18.83 -5.80
C GLU A 135 14.29 19.96 -4.77
N ASN A 136 13.24 20.19 -3.98
CA ASN A 136 13.25 21.16 -2.90
C ASN A 136 14.22 20.82 -1.75
N LEU A 137 14.64 19.56 -1.65
CA LEU A 137 15.60 19.08 -0.63
C LEU A 137 17.03 18.94 -1.18
N ALA A 138 17.32 19.45 -2.37
CA ALA A 138 18.62 19.32 -3.03
C ALA A 138 19.09 17.84 -3.18
N VAL A 139 18.15 16.91 -3.28
CA VAL A 139 18.41 15.47 -3.51
C VAL A 139 19.15 15.28 -4.83
N LYS A 140 20.12 14.36 -4.86
CA LYS A 140 20.84 14.00 -6.09
C LYS A 140 19.86 13.44 -7.13
N LYS A 141 19.74 14.13 -8.27
CA LYS A 141 18.78 13.76 -9.34
C LYS A 141 19.13 12.45 -10.04
N GLY A 142 20.42 12.12 -10.16
CA GLY A 142 20.89 10.92 -10.88
C GLY A 142 20.24 9.63 -10.40
N PRO A 143 20.33 9.27 -9.10
CA PRO A 143 19.66 8.11 -8.53
C PRO A 143 18.14 8.09 -8.73
N LEU A 144 17.48 9.24 -8.63
CA LEU A 144 16.02 9.37 -8.83
C LEU A 144 15.62 9.08 -10.29
N ILE A 145 16.30 9.71 -11.25
CA ILE A 145 16.06 9.49 -12.68
C ILE A 145 16.37 8.04 -13.06
N GLY A 146 17.46 7.47 -12.53
CA GLY A 146 17.80 6.07 -12.73
C GLY A 146 16.70 5.13 -12.23
N THR A 147 16.12 5.42 -11.07
CA THR A 147 14.97 4.67 -10.53
C THR A 147 13.76 4.77 -11.46
N ILE A 148 13.36 5.98 -11.87
CA ILE A 148 12.23 6.18 -12.79
C ILE A 148 12.45 5.40 -14.10
N ALA A 149 13.65 5.48 -14.67
CA ALA A 149 13.98 4.81 -15.93
C ALA A 149 13.92 3.28 -15.79
N VAL A 150 14.56 2.71 -14.76
CA VAL A 150 14.60 1.25 -14.55
C VAL A 150 13.20 0.69 -14.32
N PHE A 151 12.42 1.27 -13.40
CA PHE A 151 11.06 0.80 -13.11
C PHE A 151 10.11 1.04 -14.30
N GLY A 152 10.28 2.14 -15.05
CA GLY A 152 9.51 2.43 -16.25
C GLY A 152 9.76 1.42 -17.37
N ILE A 153 11.03 1.11 -17.65
CA ILE A 153 11.41 0.10 -18.65
C ILE A 153 10.90 -1.28 -18.25
N LEU A 154 11.11 -1.70 -17.00
CA LEU A 154 10.63 -2.99 -16.51
C LEU A 154 9.11 -3.10 -16.57
N SER A 155 8.40 -2.02 -16.23
CA SER A 155 6.94 -1.97 -16.36
C SER A 155 6.50 -2.20 -17.81
N GLU A 156 7.07 -1.45 -18.75
CA GLU A 156 6.66 -1.51 -20.16
C GLU A 156 7.02 -2.85 -20.80
N LEU A 157 8.21 -3.40 -20.51
CA LEU A 157 8.60 -4.72 -21.01
C LEU A 157 7.72 -5.84 -20.44
N THR A 158 7.31 -5.74 -19.17
CA THR A 158 6.36 -6.69 -18.57
C THR A 158 4.97 -6.54 -19.20
N ARG A 159 4.49 -5.31 -19.39
CA ARG A 159 3.19 -5.02 -20.01
C ARG A 159 3.10 -5.53 -21.45
N GLN A 160 4.18 -5.41 -22.21
CA GLN A 160 4.29 -5.93 -23.58
C GLN A 160 4.47 -7.46 -23.64
N GLY A 161 4.63 -8.15 -22.49
CA GLY A 161 4.91 -9.59 -22.44
C GLY A 161 6.30 -9.97 -22.97
N LYS A 162 7.19 -9.00 -23.19
CA LYS A 162 8.58 -9.25 -23.60
C LYS A 162 9.41 -9.87 -22.48
N ILE A 163 8.98 -9.67 -21.24
CA ILE A 163 9.49 -10.33 -20.05
C ILE A 163 8.35 -11.14 -19.44
N SER A 164 8.61 -12.41 -19.10
CA SER A 164 7.63 -13.25 -18.43
C SER A 164 7.30 -12.72 -17.04
N SER A 165 6.04 -12.86 -16.60
CA SER A 165 5.60 -12.40 -15.28
C SER A 165 6.43 -13.01 -14.14
N SER A 166 6.85 -14.27 -14.27
CA SER A 166 7.72 -14.94 -13.29
C SER A 166 9.12 -14.30 -13.21
N PHE A 167 9.72 -13.96 -14.36
CA PHE A 167 11.02 -13.27 -14.35
C PHE A 167 10.90 -11.84 -13.81
N ALA A 168 9.86 -11.11 -14.21
CA ALA A 168 9.55 -9.78 -13.70
C ALA A 168 9.35 -9.80 -12.17
N LEU A 169 8.64 -10.80 -11.66
CA LEU A 169 8.44 -11.00 -10.22
C LEU A 169 9.75 -11.32 -9.49
N LYS A 170 10.66 -12.11 -10.08
CA LYS A 170 11.98 -12.37 -9.47
C LYS A 170 12.79 -11.08 -9.33
N ILE A 171 12.83 -10.25 -10.36
CA ILE A 171 13.48 -8.93 -10.30
C ILE A 171 12.84 -8.09 -9.20
N LEU A 172 11.51 -7.99 -9.21
CA LEU A 172 10.77 -7.20 -8.24
C LEU A 172 11.01 -7.71 -6.81
N SER A 173 11.01 -9.02 -6.59
CA SER A 173 11.24 -9.62 -5.27
C SER A 173 12.64 -9.31 -4.73
N VAL A 174 13.67 -9.31 -5.58
CA VAL A 174 15.03 -8.88 -5.19
C VAL A 174 15.06 -7.39 -4.83
N LEU A 175 14.32 -6.54 -5.55
CA LEU A 175 14.24 -5.12 -5.24
C LEU A 175 13.40 -4.81 -4.00
N LEU A 176 12.37 -5.62 -3.70
CA LEU A 176 11.43 -5.37 -2.61
C LEU A 176 11.82 -6.03 -1.30
N ILE A 177 12.49 -7.18 -1.31
CA ILE A 177 12.76 -7.96 -0.10
C ILE A 177 14.17 -7.69 0.44
N PRO A 178 15.27 -8.18 -0.17
CA PRO A 178 16.60 -8.03 0.41
C PRO A 178 17.06 -6.57 0.48
N MET A 179 16.72 -5.73 -0.52
CA MET A 179 17.03 -4.29 -0.46
C MET A 179 16.28 -3.60 0.69
N SER A 180 14.99 -3.90 0.90
CA SER A 180 14.24 -3.34 2.02
C SER A 180 14.74 -3.81 3.37
N VAL A 181 15.17 -5.08 3.49
CA VAL A 181 15.82 -5.59 4.71
C VAL A 181 17.12 -4.81 4.98
N ALA A 182 17.95 -4.61 3.95
CA ALA A 182 19.18 -3.82 4.09
C ALA A 182 18.89 -2.39 4.55
N GLU A 183 17.85 -1.75 4.02
CA GLU A 183 17.42 -0.41 4.44
C GLU A 183 16.87 -0.35 5.86
N ILE A 184 16.11 -1.37 6.29
CA ILE A 184 15.57 -1.44 7.66
C ILE A 184 16.71 -1.55 8.68
N VAL A 185 17.76 -2.29 8.34
CA VAL A 185 18.94 -2.52 9.19
C VAL A 185 19.87 -1.31 9.17
N ASN A 186 20.23 -0.83 7.98
CA ASN A 186 21.16 0.26 7.78
C ASN A 186 20.69 1.20 6.67
N PRO A 187 19.85 2.20 6.99
CA PRO A 187 19.29 3.12 6.00
C PRO A 187 20.30 4.14 5.46
N LYS A 188 21.41 4.35 6.18
CA LYS A 188 22.39 5.41 5.92
C LYS A 188 22.99 5.38 4.51
N PRO A 189 23.50 4.24 3.99
CA PRO A 189 24.12 4.21 2.66
C PRO A 189 23.15 4.60 1.55
N ILE A 190 21.88 4.21 1.68
CA ILE A 190 20.85 4.57 0.70
C ILE A 190 20.58 6.07 0.77
N LEU A 191 20.30 6.61 1.95
CA LEU A 191 20.03 8.04 2.09
C LEU A 191 21.23 8.91 1.64
N ASP A 192 22.46 8.52 2.00
CA ASP A 192 23.69 9.19 1.56
C ASP A 192 23.85 9.13 0.02
N SER A 193 23.41 8.05 -0.64
CA SER A 193 23.43 7.93 -2.11
C SER A 193 22.48 8.93 -2.79
N PHE A 194 21.37 9.25 -2.13
CA PHE A 194 20.43 10.29 -2.56
C PHE A 194 20.85 11.70 -2.12
N GLY A 195 21.94 11.84 -1.36
CA GLY A 195 22.39 13.13 -0.82
C GLY A 195 21.55 13.61 0.37
N VAL A 196 20.77 12.72 0.98
CA VAL A 196 19.98 13.00 2.18
C VAL A 196 20.78 12.54 3.39
N SER A 197 21.24 13.47 4.22
CA SER A 197 21.75 13.11 5.55
C SER A 197 20.59 12.59 6.39
N LEU A 198 20.73 11.47 7.12
CA LEU A 198 19.70 10.98 8.07
C LEU A 198 19.36 12.07 9.10
N PRO A 199 18.24 12.78 8.95
CA PRO A 199 17.80 13.77 9.92
C PRO A 199 16.84 13.06 10.87
N THR A 200 16.74 13.55 12.10
CA THR A 200 15.73 13.24 13.14
C THR A 200 15.30 11.76 13.39
N PRO A 201 14.90 11.39 14.62
CA PRO A 201 14.27 10.10 14.86
C PRO A 201 13.02 9.84 13.99
N LEU A 202 12.27 10.90 13.67
CA LEU A 202 11.05 10.84 12.86
C LEU A 202 11.33 10.42 11.42
N ILE A 203 12.28 11.05 10.72
CA ILE A 203 12.58 10.70 9.33
C ILE A 203 13.18 9.29 9.23
N LYS A 204 14.03 8.90 10.20
CA LYS A 204 14.50 7.51 10.30
C LYS A 204 13.33 6.53 10.43
N SER A 205 12.31 6.88 11.23
CA SER A 205 11.09 6.08 11.38
C SER A 205 10.27 6.04 10.07
N LEU A 206 10.06 7.18 9.42
CA LEU A 206 9.33 7.28 8.14
C LEU A 206 10.02 6.47 7.03
N PHE A 207 11.34 6.56 6.91
CA PHE A 207 12.11 5.78 5.96
C PHE A 207 12.04 4.28 6.26
N ARG A 208 12.12 3.89 7.53
CA ARG A 208 11.92 2.49 7.94
C ARG A 208 10.51 2.00 7.58
N ASN A 209 9.48 2.80 7.81
CA ASN A 209 8.10 2.48 7.40
C ASN A 209 8.01 2.28 5.89
N PHE A 210 8.65 3.15 5.11
CA PHE A 210 8.73 3.02 3.65
C PHE A 210 9.37 1.68 3.24
N SER A 211 10.49 1.30 3.85
CA SER A 211 11.14 0.01 3.59
C SER A 211 10.27 -1.17 4.00
N PHE A 212 9.53 -1.09 5.12
CA PHE A 212 8.58 -2.14 5.50
C PHE A 212 7.39 -2.25 4.55
N THR A 213 6.87 -1.15 4.00
CA THR A 213 5.83 -1.19 2.96
C THR A 213 6.35 -1.93 1.73
N LYS A 214 7.58 -1.66 1.29
CA LYS A 214 8.21 -2.40 0.19
C LYS A 214 8.36 -3.89 0.49
N LEU A 215 8.88 -4.23 1.67
CA LEU A 215 9.00 -5.62 2.13
C LEU A 215 7.63 -6.32 2.14
N SER A 216 6.60 -5.64 2.64
CA SER A 216 5.22 -6.15 2.69
C SER A 216 4.68 -6.49 1.29
N ILE A 217 4.84 -5.59 0.31
CA ILE A 217 4.44 -5.85 -1.08
C ILE A 217 5.27 -7.00 -1.68
N GLY A 218 6.57 -7.03 -1.41
CA GLY A 218 7.46 -8.10 -1.89
C GLY A 218 7.02 -9.47 -1.37
N LEU A 219 6.68 -9.57 -0.08
CA LEU A 219 6.17 -10.79 0.54
C LEU A 219 4.80 -11.18 -0.02
N TYR A 220 3.90 -10.21 -0.23
CA TYR A 220 2.60 -10.46 -0.87
C TYR A 220 2.75 -11.17 -2.21
N LEU A 221 3.57 -10.60 -3.10
CA LEU A 221 3.75 -11.11 -4.45
C LEU A 221 4.52 -12.43 -4.46
N LEU A 222 5.64 -12.52 -3.72
CA LEU A 222 6.49 -13.71 -3.75
C LEU A 222 5.81 -14.92 -3.10
N VAL A 223 5.21 -14.75 -1.91
CA VAL A 223 4.54 -15.87 -1.23
C VAL A 223 3.26 -16.25 -1.98
N GLY A 224 2.53 -15.29 -2.54
CA GLY A 224 1.38 -15.55 -3.41
C GLY A 224 1.75 -16.44 -4.59
N GLU A 225 2.81 -16.09 -5.33
CA GLU A 225 3.33 -16.89 -6.45
C GLU A 225 3.79 -18.29 -6.01
N LEU A 226 4.64 -18.38 -4.99
CA LEU A 226 5.24 -19.65 -4.57
C LEU A 226 4.20 -20.66 -4.05
N THR A 227 3.09 -20.17 -3.51
CA THR A 227 2.05 -21.02 -2.92
C THR A 227 0.83 -21.20 -3.83
N GLY A 228 0.67 -20.36 -4.86
CA GLY A 228 -0.58 -20.25 -5.63
C GLY A 228 -1.76 -19.76 -4.79
N LYS A 229 -1.53 -19.18 -3.60
CA LYS A 229 -2.57 -18.79 -2.64
C LYS A 229 -2.37 -17.33 -2.21
N ARG A 230 -3.14 -16.40 -2.81
CA ARG A 230 -3.12 -14.96 -2.46
C ARG A 230 -3.30 -14.68 -0.98
N GLY A 231 -4.14 -15.48 -0.30
CA GLY A 231 -4.38 -15.34 1.14
C GLY A 231 -3.11 -15.52 1.97
N LEU A 232 -2.22 -16.46 1.61
CA LEU A 232 -0.93 -16.64 2.27
C LEU A 232 0.03 -15.48 1.98
N GLY A 233 0.06 -15.01 0.74
CA GLY A 233 0.79 -13.80 0.36
C GLY A 233 0.36 -12.59 1.19
N PHE A 234 -0.94 -12.34 1.26
CA PHE A 234 -1.49 -11.22 2.02
C PHE A 234 -1.18 -11.35 3.52
N SER A 235 -1.28 -12.55 4.07
CA SER A 235 -0.95 -12.81 5.48
C SER A 235 0.52 -12.50 5.79
N ALA A 236 1.44 -12.89 4.90
CA ALA A 236 2.87 -12.58 5.03
C ALA A 236 3.12 -11.06 4.96
N ALA A 237 2.43 -10.36 4.06
CA ALA A 237 2.47 -8.91 3.94
C ALA A 237 1.99 -8.21 5.21
N MET A 238 0.86 -8.65 5.78
CA MET A 238 0.32 -8.11 7.03
C MET A 238 1.25 -8.35 8.21
N ALA A 239 1.87 -9.53 8.30
CA ALA A 239 2.84 -9.84 9.35
C ALA A 239 4.03 -8.86 9.32
N ALA A 240 4.57 -8.53 8.14
CA ALA A 240 5.62 -7.53 8.01
C ALA A 240 5.17 -6.13 8.47
N CYS A 241 3.94 -5.72 8.13
CA CYS A 241 3.37 -4.46 8.61
C CYS A 241 3.19 -4.45 10.14
N VAL A 242 2.74 -5.55 10.74
CA VAL A 242 2.61 -5.66 12.21
C VAL A 242 3.97 -5.54 12.89
N VAL A 243 5.00 -6.22 12.39
CA VAL A 243 6.38 -6.10 12.90
C VAL A 243 6.86 -4.65 12.84
N ASN A 244 6.59 -3.95 11.74
CA ASN A 244 6.93 -2.54 11.59
C ASN A 244 6.22 -1.65 12.64
N ILE A 245 4.93 -1.87 12.86
CA ILE A 245 4.15 -1.14 13.86
C ILE A 245 4.70 -1.39 15.26
N LEU A 246 4.96 -2.66 15.62
CA LEU A 246 5.56 -3.00 16.91
C LEU A 246 6.91 -2.31 17.10
N LYS A 247 7.75 -2.28 16.06
CA LYS A 247 9.03 -1.57 16.08
C LYS A 247 8.89 -0.06 16.18
N THR A 248 7.80 0.52 15.67
CA THR A 248 7.49 1.94 15.84
C THR A 248 7.00 2.23 17.26
N ILE A 249 6.19 1.34 17.84
CA ILE A 249 5.72 1.43 19.23
C ILE A 249 6.90 1.49 20.21
N THR A 250 7.96 0.71 19.99
CA THR A 250 9.14 0.70 20.87
C THR A 250 9.95 2.00 20.86
N ILE A 251 9.78 2.85 19.84
CA ILE A 251 10.50 4.13 19.70
C ILE A 251 9.54 5.34 19.65
N LYS A 252 8.27 5.15 20.03
CA LYS A 252 7.21 6.14 19.84
C LYS A 252 7.51 7.50 20.49
N GLU A 253 8.21 7.50 21.62
CA GLU A 253 8.55 8.70 22.38
C GLU A 253 9.65 9.49 21.68
N GLU A 254 10.67 8.81 21.14
CA GLU A 254 11.73 9.42 20.34
C GLU A 254 11.19 10.03 19.04
N VAL A 255 10.17 9.39 18.46
CA VAL A 255 9.57 9.75 17.16
C VAL A 255 8.44 10.78 17.33
N GLY A 256 7.93 10.98 18.55
CA GLY A 256 6.82 11.91 18.82
C GLY A 256 5.47 11.44 18.29
N VAL A 257 5.19 10.12 18.33
CA VAL A 257 3.92 9.55 17.81
C VAL A 257 3.04 8.96 18.91
N LYS A 258 1.73 9.09 18.73
CA LYS A 258 0.70 8.63 19.68
C LYS A 258 0.40 7.15 19.53
N LEU A 259 0.42 6.44 20.65
CA LEU A 259 0.22 4.99 20.74
C LEU A 259 -1.15 4.48 20.21
N PRO A 260 -2.30 5.14 20.47
CA PRO A 260 -3.60 4.55 20.12
C PRO A 260 -3.77 4.23 18.63
N GLY A 261 -3.29 5.10 17.74
CA GLY A 261 -3.36 4.87 16.29
C GLY A 261 -2.56 3.65 15.85
N LEU A 262 -1.36 3.47 16.41
CA LEU A 262 -0.49 2.32 16.12
C LEU A 262 -1.14 1.00 16.58
N ILE A 263 -1.75 0.96 17.76
CA ILE A 263 -2.43 -0.23 18.28
C ILE A 263 -3.60 -0.62 17.38
N VAL A 264 -4.44 0.34 16.98
CA VAL A 264 -5.59 0.08 16.10
C VAL A 264 -5.13 -0.54 14.78
N TRP A 265 -4.08 0.00 14.16
CA TRP A 265 -3.52 -0.57 12.95
C TRP A 265 -2.95 -1.99 13.17
N ALA A 266 -2.20 -2.21 14.25
CA ALA A 266 -1.67 -3.54 14.56
C ALA A 266 -2.78 -4.59 14.67
N VAL A 267 -3.87 -4.26 15.39
CA VAL A 267 -5.02 -5.15 15.57
C VAL A 267 -5.72 -5.42 14.24
N LEU A 268 -6.01 -4.37 13.45
CA LEU A 268 -6.70 -4.52 12.16
C LEU A 268 -5.90 -5.39 11.19
N LEU A 269 -4.59 -5.13 11.05
CA LEU A 269 -3.74 -5.90 10.12
C LEU A 269 -3.51 -7.33 10.61
N THR A 270 -3.40 -7.54 11.93
CA THR A 270 -3.35 -8.90 12.51
C THR A 270 -4.63 -9.66 12.21
N ALA A 271 -5.80 -9.06 12.47
CA ALA A 271 -7.09 -9.70 12.20
C ALA A 271 -7.27 -10.03 10.71
N ALA A 272 -6.93 -9.08 9.82
CA ALA A 272 -7.00 -9.30 8.38
C ALA A 272 -6.06 -10.43 7.92
N GLY A 273 -4.81 -10.42 8.39
CA GLY A 273 -3.83 -11.46 8.07
C GLY A 273 -4.21 -12.84 8.60
N THR A 274 -4.63 -12.95 9.87
CA THR A 274 -5.06 -14.23 10.46
C THR A 274 -6.29 -14.80 9.75
N PHE A 275 -7.24 -13.93 9.38
CA PHE A 275 -8.42 -14.35 8.64
C PHE A 275 -8.09 -14.94 7.27
N THR A 276 -7.27 -14.25 6.47
CA THR A 276 -6.85 -14.73 5.16
C THR A 276 -5.95 -15.96 5.24
N TYR A 277 -5.14 -16.07 6.29
CA TYR A 277 -4.32 -17.25 6.54
C TYR A 277 -5.20 -18.48 6.77
N THR A 278 -6.20 -18.34 7.64
CA THR A 278 -7.12 -19.44 8.00
C THR A 278 -7.95 -19.90 6.81
N GLN A 279 -8.41 -18.98 5.95
CA GLN A 279 -9.13 -19.35 4.73
C GLN A 279 -8.25 -19.99 3.65
N ALA A 280 -6.95 -19.72 3.67
CA ALA A 280 -6.02 -20.25 2.69
C ALA A 280 -5.50 -21.65 3.04
N GLN A 281 -5.73 -22.16 4.26
CA GLN A 281 -5.39 -23.53 4.64
C GLN A 281 -6.34 -24.52 3.95
#